data_AF-A0A103EB33-F1
#
_entry.id   AF-A0A103EB33-F1
#
_cell.length_a   1.000
_cell.length_b   1.000
_cell.length_c   1.000
_cell.angle_alpha   90.00
_cell.angle_beta   90.00
_cell.angle_gamma   90.00
#
_symmetry.space_group_name_H-M   'P 1'
#
loop_
_entity.id
_entity.type
_entity.pdbx_description
1 polymer ?
#
loop_
_entity_poly.entity_id
_entity_poly.type
_entity_poly.pdbx_seq_one_letter_code
_entity_poly.pdbx_strand_id
1 'polypeptide(L)'
;MPGTLEKVDSQLRALLAVRREAGEVEMQSAAAIADEVLIAAKSGSGSGFSNANAVEVVAPKVVSKAAVSEDDAPLMYARDASTPTSVGREEAIFVEVDLTISDHERDPELFFAHSYDERLLAMITAVVNVEGPVRDEVLARRIARAHGWSRTGSRILNRVVDLASKHFDAETEDVGLFIRPKTVGDKASLAFRSPLPGATRPVDEVSIAELRALATKLQAEGHDEESGLNAMGRELGLLRLRGASRERLEQAWRCE
;
A
#
# COMPACT_ATOMS: atom_id res chain seq x y z
N MET A 1 28.72 19.61 -44.42
CA MET A 1 28.39 18.34 -43.72
C MET A 1 27.61 18.73 -42.49
N PRO A 2 26.29 18.45 -42.41
CA PRO A 2 25.51 18.82 -41.25
C PRO A 2 26.08 18.14 -40.00
N GLY A 3 26.23 18.92 -38.95
CA GLY A 3 26.85 18.48 -37.69
C GLY A 3 26.01 17.40 -37.02
N THR A 4 26.63 16.59 -36.17
CA THR A 4 25.96 15.49 -35.46
C THR A 4 24.74 15.99 -34.65
N LEU A 5 24.79 17.22 -34.13
CA LEU A 5 23.68 17.87 -33.43
C LEU A 5 22.46 18.17 -34.32
N GLU A 6 22.67 18.63 -35.55
CA GLU A 6 21.59 18.96 -36.49
C GLU A 6 20.84 17.70 -36.95
N LYS A 7 21.55 16.57 -37.03
CA LYS A 7 20.95 15.26 -37.32
C LYS A 7 20.09 14.77 -36.16
N VAL A 8 20.53 14.97 -34.92
CA VAL A 8 19.75 14.59 -33.74
C VAL A 8 18.50 15.47 -33.59
N ASP A 9 18.63 16.78 -33.79
CA ASP A 9 17.50 17.72 -33.73
C ASP A 9 16.46 17.42 -34.82
N SER A 10 16.89 17.16 -36.06
CA SER A 10 15.96 16.76 -37.14
C SER A 10 15.26 15.43 -36.86
N GLN A 11 15.96 14.44 -36.28
CA GLN A 11 15.35 13.18 -35.87
C GLN A 11 14.34 13.35 -34.73
N LEU A 12 14.64 14.18 -33.73
CA LEU A 12 13.72 14.49 -32.64
C LEU A 12 12.46 15.20 -33.12
N ARG A 13 12.59 16.17 -34.03
CA ARG A 13 11.43 16.87 -34.61
C ARG A 13 10.54 15.94 -35.43
N ALA A 14 11.13 15.01 -36.19
CA ALA A 14 10.38 13.99 -36.92
C ALA A 14 9.59 13.07 -35.97
N LEU A 15 10.22 12.60 -34.88
CA LEU A 15 9.55 11.75 -33.89
C LEU A 15 8.43 12.50 -33.14
N LEU A 16 8.63 13.78 -32.84
CA LEU A 16 7.62 14.61 -32.19
C LEU A 16 6.43 14.91 -33.10
N ALA A 17 6.64 15.06 -34.41
CA ALA A 17 5.55 15.22 -35.38
C ALA A 17 4.67 13.97 -35.43
N VAL A 18 5.27 12.78 -35.54
CA VAL A 18 4.55 11.49 -35.51
C VAL A 18 3.77 11.30 -34.21
N ARG A 19 4.34 11.71 -33.07
CA ARG A 19 3.66 11.65 -31.76
C ARG A 19 2.49 12.62 -31.66
N ARG A 20 2.57 13.81 -32.25
CA ARG A 20 1.47 14.79 -32.28
C ARG A 20 0.32 14.29 -33.13
N GLU A 21 0.60 13.76 -34.32
CA GLU A 21 -0.41 13.16 -35.20
C GLU A 21 -1.11 11.97 -34.53
N ALA A 22 -0.36 11.11 -33.83
CA ALA A 22 -0.95 10.01 -33.06
C ALA A 22 -1.85 10.51 -31.91
N GLY A 23 -1.43 11.57 -31.20
CA GLY A 23 -2.22 12.17 -30.13
C GLY A 23 -3.51 12.85 -30.63
N GLU A 24 -3.47 13.47 -31.81
CA GLU A 24 -4.65 14.08 -32.42
C GLU A 24 -5.70 13.03 -32.83
N VAL A 25 -5.26 11.90 -33.39
CA VAL A 25 -6.15 10.77 -33.74
C VAL A 25 -6.74 10.14 -32.48
N GLU A 26 -5.95 9.96 -31.43
CA GLU A 26 -6.41 9.39 -30.16
C GLU A 26 -7.41 10.33 -29.47
N MET A 27 -7.17 11.64 -29.47
CA MET A 27 -8.07 12.64 -28.91
C MET A 27 -9.40 12.73 -29.69
N GLN A 28 -9.37 12.60 -31.01
CA GLN A 28 -10.58 12.53 -31.84
C GLN A 28 -11.39 11.26 -31.55
N SER A 29 -10.73 10.12 -31.37
CA SER A 29 -11.41 8.85 -31.01
C SER A 29 -12.04 8.89 -29.62
N ALA A 30 -11.36 9.51 -28.63
CA ALA A 30 -11.88 9.66 -27.28
C ALA A 30 -13.08 10.62 -27.21
N ALA A 31 -13.09 11.69 -28.02
CA ALA A 31 -14.23 12.61 -28.10
C ALA A 31 -15.48 11.94 -28.69
N ALA A 32 -15.33 11.11 -29.72
CA ALA A 32 -16.45 10.38 -30.32
C ALA A 32 -17.09 9.37 -29.35
N ILE A 33 -16.27 8.68 -28.55
CA ILE A 33 -16.75 7.72 -27.53
C ILE A 33 -17.49 8.45 -26.40
N ALA A 34 -17.01 9.63 -25.99
CA ALA A 34 -17.66 10.42 -24.95
C ALA A 34 -19.07 10.90 -25.34
N ASP A 35 -19.26 11.30 -26.61
CA ASP A 35 -20.57 11.70 -27.12
C ASP A 35 -21.55 10.52 -27.19
N GLU A 36 -21.06 9.32 -27.54
CA GLU A 36 -21.89 8.10 -27.57
C GLU A 36 -22.40 7.71 -26.17
N VAL A 37 -21.55 7.81 -25.15
CA VAL A 37 -21.92 7.54 -23.75
C VAL A 37 -22.95 8.55 -23.24
N LEU A 38 -22.87 9.82 -23.66
CA LEU A 38 -23.80 10.87 -23.25
C LEU A 38 -25.20 10.70 -23.87
N ILE A 39 -25.29 10.09 -25.07
CA ILE A 39 -26.57 9.71 -25.70
C ILE A 39 -27.19 8.48 -25.00
N ALA A 40 -26.36 7.51 -24.61
CA ALA A 40 -26.81 6.33 -23.87
C ALA A 40 -27.36 6.70 -22.47
N ALA A 41 -26.70 7.61 -21.75
CA ALA A 41 -27.13 8.07 -20.43
C ALA A 41 -28.48 8.81 -20.46
N LYS A 42 -28.80 9.50 -21.57
CA LYS A 42 -30.11 10.17 -21.75
C LYS A 42 -31.27 9.20 -22.01
N SER A 43 -30.97 7.95 -22.42
CA SER A 43 -31.99 6.93 -22.72
C SER A 43 -32.25 5.97 -21.55
N GLY A 44 -31.44 6.01 -20.50
CA GLY A 44 -31.59 5.19 -19.30
C GLY A 44 -31.83 6.02 -18.05
N SER A 45 -33.06 6.48 -17.83
CA SER A 45 -33.49 7.06 -16.55
C SER A 45 -34.62 6.21 -15.97
N GLY A 46 -34.37 5.59 -14.81
CA GLY A 46 -35.40 4.93 -14.02
C GLY A 46 -34.90 4.21 -12.78
N SER A 47 -35.14 4.83 -11.62
CA SER A 47 -35.26 4.23 -10.27
C SER A 47 -33.95 3.71 -9.64
N GLY A 48 -33.36 4.29 -8.60
CA GLY A 48 -33.99 4.87 -7.40
C GLY A 48 -34.48 3.76 -6.48
N PHE A 49 -33.79 3.48 -5.38
CA PHE A 49 -34.43 3.15 -4.10
C PHE A 49 -33.46 3.28 -2.91
N SER A 50 -33.90 4.09 -1.96
CA SER A 50 -33.33 4.34 -0.64
C SER A 50 -33.83 3.31 0.38
N ASN A 51 -33.04 3.05 1.42
CA ASN A 51 -33.40 3.02 2.87
C ASN A 51 -32.40 2.12 3.62
N ALA A 52 -31.70 2.57 4.65
CA ALA A 52 -32.13 3.06 5.97
C ALA A 52 -32.36 1.94 7.01
N ASN A 53 -31.45 1.97 8.00
CA ASN A 53 -31.73 2.13 9.44
C ASN A 53 -31.79 0.93 10.41
N ALA A 54 -31.40 1.27 11.65
CA ALA A 54 -31.59 0.62 12.96
C ALA A 54 -30.68 -0.59 13.28
N VAL A 55 -29.64 -0.47 14.12
CA VAL A 55 -29.62 -0.22 15.59
C VAL A 55 -30.30 -1.33 16.37
N GLU A 56 -29.53 -2.09 17.16
CA GLU A 56 -29.97 -2.50 18.50
C GLU A 56 -28.78 -2.74 19.44
N VAL A 57 -28.92 -2.18 20.64
CA VAL A 57 -27.98 -2.09 21.77
C VAL A 57 -28.36 -3.15 22.78
N VAL A 58 -27.43 -3.97 23.28
CA VAL A 58 -27.53 -4.56 24.63
C VAL A 58 -26.13 -4.88 25.22
N ALA A 59 -25.76 -4.15 26.27
CA ALA A 59 -24.93 -4.64 27.40
C ALA A 59 -25.86 -4.64 28.66
N PRO A 60 -25.45 -4.94 29.92
CA PRO A 60 -24.16 -5.40 30.47
C PRO A 60 -24.28 -6.45 31.64
N LYS A 61 -23.15 -6.97 32.18
CA LYS A 61 -22.85 -7.27 33.63
C LYS A 61 -21.50 -8.03 33.73
N VAL A 62 -20.37 -7.51 34.26
CA VAL A 62 -19.91 -7.07 35.62
C VAL A 62 -19.54 -8.20 36.58
N VAL A 63 -18.40 -7.97 37.29
CA VAL A 63 -17.79 -8.63 38.48
C VAL A 63 -16.70 -9.67 38.15
N SER A 64 -15.48 -9.73 38.71
CA SER A 64 -14.44 -8.85 39.28
C SER A 64 -13.45 -9.71 40.10
N LYS A 65 -12.23 -9.19 40.35
CA LYS A 65 -11.27 -9.48 41.46
C LYS A 65 -9.89 -9.99 40.98
N ALA A 66 -8.85 -9.13 40.92
CA ALA A 66 -7.85 -8.75 41.96
C ALA A 66 -6.76 -9.84 42.16
N ALA A 67 -5.47 -9.60 42.44
CA ALA A 67 -4.66 -8.41 42.76
C ALA A 67 -3.16 -8.76 42.52
N VAL A 68 -2.35 -7.71 42.56
CA VAL A 68 -0.88 -7.58 42.47
C VAL A 68 -0.06 -8.26 43.59
N SER A 69 1.22 -8.54 43.33
CA SER A 69 2.32 -8.27 44.27
C SER A 69 3.70 -8.42 43.59
N GLU A 70 4.48 -7.35 43.62
CA GLU A 70 5.95 -7.31 43.52
C GLU A 70 6.56 -7.75 44.87
N ASP A 71 7.71 -8.45 44.88
CA ASP A 71 8.91 -7.94 45.57
C ASP A 71 10.18 -8.81 45.35
N ASP A 72 11.29 -8.07 45.26
CA ASP A 72 12.68 -8.35 45.64
C ASP A 72 13.58 -9.39 44.93
N ALA A 73 14.66 -8.86 44.36
CA ALA A 73 15.92 -9.54 44.00
C ALA A 73 16.89 -9.45 45.21
N PRO A 74 18.06 -10.14 45.30
CA PRO A 74 19.12 -10.08 44.29
C PRO A 74 19.96 -11.37 44.13
N LEU A 75 20.74 -11.47 43.05
CA LEU A 75 22.20 -11.64 43.09
C LEU A 75 22.77 -11.76 41.67
N MET A 76 23.88 -11.02 41.51
CA MET A 76 24.69 -10.82 40.33
C MET A 76 25.06 -12.10 39.57
N TYR A 77 24.91 -12.07 38.25
CA TYR A 77 25.93 -12.55 37.32
C TYR A 77 25.98 -11.63 36.10
N ALA A 78 27.19 -11.14 35.81
CA ALA A 78 27.48 -10.33 34.63
C ALA A 78 27.08 -11.10 33.36
N ARG A 79 26.08 -10.58 32.65
CA ARG A 79 25.81 -10.93 31.25
C ARG A 79 25.76 -9.65 30.48
N ASP A 80 26.54 -9.65 29.41
CA ASP A 80 26.69 -8.63 28.39
C ASP A 80 25.46 -7.72 28.32
N ALA A 81 25.60 -6.50 28.84
CA ALA A 81 24.66 -5.45 28.57
C ALA A 81 24.85 -5.08 27.10
N SER A 82 24.31 -5.91 26.21
CA SER A 82 23.73 -5.42 24.98
C SER A 82 22.67 -4.43 25.46
N THR A 83 23.09 -3.18 25.61
CA THR A 83 22.18 -2.07 25.48
C THR A 83 21.31 -2.42 24.28
N PRO A 84 19.97 -2.40 24.38
CA PRO A 84 19.23 -2.18 23.16
C PRO A 84 19.84 -0.88 22.67
N THR A 85 20.64 -0.99 21.61
CA THR A 85 20.95 0.16 20.79
C THR A 85 19.55 0.63 20.48
N SER A 86 19.09 1.68 21.17
CA SER A 86 18.13 2.59 20.63
C SER A 86 18.80 3.00 19.34
N VAL A 87 18.57 2.20 18.30
CA VAL A 87 18.75 2.61 16.92
C VAL A 87 17.93 3.87 16.94
N GLY A 88 18.60 5.02 17.02
CA GLY A 88 17.94 6.27 16.74
C GLY A 88 17.20 5.97 15.46
N ARG A 89 15.87 5.97 15.51
CA ARG A 89 15.01 5.40 14.47
C ARG A 89 15.34 6.14 13.18
N GLU A 90 16.33 5.65 12.46
CA GLU A 90 16.70 6.11 11.14
C GLU A 90 15.45 5.89 10.33
N GLU A 91 15.00 6.96 9.69
CA GLU A 91 13.80 6.98 8.88
C GLU A 91 13.91 5.85 7.86
N ALA A 92 13.18 4.77 8.11
CA ALA A 92 13.26 3.59 7.28
C ALA A 92 12.68 3.96 5.92
N ILE A 93 13.47 3.83 4.86
CA ILE A 93 12.99 4.15 3.51
C ILE A 93 12.22 2.94 2.98
N PHE A 94 11.02 3.18 2.46
CA PHE A 94 10.23 2.18 1.74
C PHE A 94 10.87 1.91 0.39
N VAL A 95 11.21 0.64 0.15
CA VAL A 95 11.77 0.17 -1.12
C VAL A 95 10.84 -0.89 -1.68
N GLU A 96 10.36 -0.67 -2.90
CA GLU A 96 9.59 -1.67 -3.64
C GLU A 96 10.50 -2.84 -4.05
N VAL A 97 10.04 -4.07 -3.82
CA VAL A 97 10.71 -5.28 -4.25
C VAL A 97 10.58 -5.42 -5.76
N ASP A 98 11.72 -5.41 -6.43
CA ASP A 98 11.79 -5.78 -7.84
C ASP A 98 11.93 -7.30 -7.99
N LEU A 99 10.77 -7.96 -8.15
CA LEU A 99 10.71 -9.38 -8.41
C LEU A 99 11.35 -9.78 -9.74
N THR A 100 11.67 -8.87 -10.68
CA THR A 100 12.33 -9.22 -11.95
C THR A 100 13.82 -9.53 -11.79
N ILE A 101 14.44 -8.99 -10.73
CA ILE A 101 15.86 -9.18 -10.41
C ILE A 101 16.08 -10.41 -9.52
N SER A 102 15.02 -10.88 -8.84
CA SER A 102 15.08 -12.07 -7.97
C SER A 102 15.32 -13.38 -8.74
N ASP A 103 15.91 -14.37 -8.06
CA ASP A 103 16.23 -15.72 -8.58
C ASP A 103 14.99 -16.62 -8.83
N HIS A 104 13.78 -16.06 -8.78
CA HIS A 104 12.56 -16.83 -8.97
C HIS A 104 12.32 -17.16 -10.46
N GLU A 105 12.22 -18.45 -10.77
CA GLU A 105 11.87 -18.93 -12.12
C GLU A 105 10.38 -18.64 -12.43
N ARG A 106 10.14 -17.77 -13.42
CA ARG A 106 8.81 -17.26 -13.77
C ARG A 106 8.26 -18.07 -14.93
N ASP A 107 7.07 -18.64 -14.73
CA ASP A 107 6.37 -19.41 -15.77
C ASP A 107 4.90 -18.97 -15.82
N PRO A 108 4.56 -18.01 -16.70
CA PRO A 108 3.19 -17.51 -16.82
C PRO A 108 2.17 -18.57 -17.25
N GLU A 109 2.59 -19.62 -17.97
CA GLU A 109 1.70 -20.68 -18.45
C GLU A 109 1.25 -21.59 -17.30
N LEU A 110 2.17 -21.89 -16.40
CA LEU A 110 1.89 -22.69 -15.20
C LEU A 110 1.31 -21.88 -14.05
N PHE A 111 1.17 -20.55 -14.18
CA PHE A 111 0.80 -19.69 -13.05
C PHE A 111 -0.44 -20.15 -12.30
N PHE A 112 -1.46 -20.66 -13.00
CA PHE A 112 -2.73 -21.13 -12.42
C PHE A 112 -2.74 -22.62 -12.02
N ALA A 113 -1.67 -23.36 -12.28
CA ALA A 113 -1.55 -24.75 -11.91
C ALA A 113 -1.07 -24.90 -10.46
N HIS A 114 -1.59 -25.89 -9.74
CA HIS A 114 -1.18 -26.18 -8.35
C HIS A 114 0.33 -26.51 -8.23
N SER A 115 0.95 -27.02 -9.29
CA SER A 115 2.39 -27.25 -9.34
C SER A 115 3.21 -25.97 -9.23
N TYR A 116 2.61 -24.80 -9.45
CA TYR A 116 3.25 -23.49 -9.35
C TYR A 116 3.09 -22.85 -7.97
N ASP A 117 2.32 -23.44 -7.05
CA ASP A 117 1.99 -22.84 -5.76
C ASP A 117 3.24 -22.57 -4.91
N GLU A 118 4.22 -23.48 -4.90
CA GLU A 118 5.48 -23.26 -4.15
C GLU A 118 6.29 -22.09 -4.69
N ARG A 119 6.37 -21.95 -6.02
CA ARG A 119 7.08 -20.83 -6.67
C ARG A 119 6.36 -19.51 -6.43
N LEU A 120 5.03 -19.51 -6.56
CA LEU A 120 4.21 -18.34 -6.29
C LEU A 120 4.31 -17.91 -4.82
N LEU A 121 4.30 -18.87 -3.89
CA LEU A 121 4.46 -18.62 -2.48
C LEU A 121 5.84 -18.03 -2.17
N ALA A 122 6.91 -18.52 -2.80
CA ALA A 122 8.25 -17.94 -2.63
C ALA A 122 8.29 -16.47 -3.06
N MET A 123 7.69 -16.12 -4.20
CA MET A 123 7.57 -14.72 -4.65
C MET A 123 6.73 -13.87 -3.69
N ILE A 124 5.58 -14.37 -3.23
CA ILE A 124 4.75 -13.68 -2.22
C ILE A 124 5.55 -13.44 -0.94
N THR A 125 6.28 -14.44 -0.48
CA THR A 125 7.10 -14.37 0.73
C THR A 125 8.19 -13.32 0.61
N ALA A 126 8.86 -13.23 -0.54
CA ALA A 126 9.86 -12.21 -0.79
C ALA A 126 9.28 -10.79 -0.68
N VAL A 127 8.10 -10.55 -1.26
CA VAL A 127 7.43 -9.23 -1.17
C VAL A 127 6.96 -8.94 0.24
N VAL A 128 6.23 -9.87 0.88
CA VAL A 128 5.62 -9.65 2.20
C VAL A 128 6.68 -9.47 3.29
N ASN A 129 7.84 -10.12 3.19
CA ASN A 129 8.91 -9.94 4.18
C ASN A 129 9.61 -8.58 4.09
N VAL A 130 9.64 -7.96 2.91
CA VAL A 130 10.34 -6.68 2.70
C VAL A 130 9.36 -5.50 2.77
N GLU A 131 8.24 -5.59 2.05
CA GLU A 131 7.23 -4.54 1.93
C GLU A 131 6.12 -4.64 2.99
N GLY A 132 5.96 -5.79 3.65
CA GLY A 132 4.86 -6.03 4.58
C GLY A 132 4.78 -5.01 5.72
N PRO A 133 3.58 -4.58 6.14
CA PRO A 133 2.26 -4.92 5.61
C PRO A 133 2.01 -4.35 4.21
N VAL A 134 1.53 -5.18 3.28
CA VAL A 134 1.31 -4.82 1.88
C VAL A 134 -0.14 -5.06 1.48
N ARG A 135 -0.74 -4.12 0.74
CA ARG A 135 -2.11 -4.27 0.23
C ARG A 135 -2.18 -5.37 -0.83
N ASP A 136 -3.25 -6.17 -0.80
CA ASP A 136 -3.55 -7.25 -1.74
C ASP A 136 -3.41 -6.85 -3.22
N GLU A 137 -4.00 -5.72 -3.63
CA GLU A 137 -3.90 -5.20 -4.99
C GLU A 137 -2.47 -4.82 -5.38
N VAL A 138 -1.68 -4.28 -4.43
CA VAL A 138 -0.27 -3.96 -4.64
C VAL A 138 0.51 -5.26 -4.83
N LEU A 139 0.36 -6.23 -3.93
CA LEU A 139 1.02 -7.52 -3.97
C LEU A 139 0.73 -8.25 -5.29
N ALA A 140 -0.54 -8.35 -5.68
CA ALA A 140 -0.95 -8.97 -6.93
C ALA A 140 -0.37 -8.24 -8.15
N ARG A 141 -0.29 -6.91 -8.10
CA ARG A 141 0.33 -6.08 -9.15
C ARG A 141 1.84 -6.31 -9.25
N ARG A 142 2.57 -6.46 -8.13
CA ARG A 142 4.01 -6.81 -8.14
C ARG A 142 4.23 -8.16 -8.85
N ILE A 143 3.43 -9.15 -8.46
CA ILE A 143 3.50 -10.49 -9.03
C ILE A 143 3.14 -10.46 -10.52
N ALA A 144 2.07 -9.78 -10.91
CA ALA A 144 1.66 -9.70 -12.30
C ALA A 144 2.75 -9.07 -13.20
N ARG A 145 3.39 -7.99 -12.72
CA ARG A 145 4.50 -7.35 -13.42
C ARG A 145 5.71 -8.26 -13.57
N ALA A 146 6.03 -9.05 -12.54
CA ALA A 146 7.10 -10.04 -12.62
C ALA A 146 6.86 -11.06 -13.75
N HIS A 147 5.60 -11.42 -14.01
CA HIS A 147 5.19 -12.34 -15.07
C HIS A 147 5.00 -11.66 -16.45
N GLY A 148 5.31 -10.37 -16.58
CA GLY A 148 5.20 -9.63 -17.83
C GLY A 148 3.77 -9.24 -18.22
N TRP A 149 2.80 -9.33 -17.30
CA TRP A 149 1.42 -8.90 -17.58
C TRP A 149 1.24 -7.40 -17.39
N SER A 150 0.50 -6.79 -18.33
CA SER A 150 0.19 -5.36 -18.29
C SER A 150 -0.93 -5.01 -17.31
N ARG A 151 -1.82 -5.95 -17.00
CA ARG A 151 -2.98 -5.77 -16.11
C ARG A 151 -3.06 -6.87 -15.07
N THR A 152 -3.50 -6.49 -13.87
CA THR A 152 -3.81 -7.44 -12.79
C THR A 152 -5.32 -7.65 -12.76
N GLY A 153 -5.78 -8.76 -13.34
CA GLY A 153 -7.20 -9.13 -13.30
C GLY A 153 -7.60 -9.79 -11.98
N SER A 154 -8.90 -9.89 -11.72
CA SER A 154 -9.45 -10.52 -10.50
C SER A 154 -8.95 -11.96 -10.28
N ARG A 155 -8.74 -12.72 -11.36
CA ARG A 155 -8.23 -14.11 -11.26
C ARG A 155 -6.80 -14.17 -10.70
N ILE A 156 -5.94 -13.20 -11.01
CA ILE A 156 -4.58 -13.12 -10.47
C ILE A 156 -4.66 -12.68 -9.00
N LEU A 157 -5.42 -11.61 -8.73
CA LEU A 157 -5.63 -11.09 -7.38
C LEU A 157 -6.13 -12.18 -6.44
N ASN A 158 -7.24 -12.84 -6.78
CA ASN A 158 -7.84 -13.88 -5.96
C ASN A 158 -6.86 -15.02 -5.69
N ARG A 159 -6.15 -15.50 -6.71
CA ARG A 159 -5.16 -16.57 -6.54
C ARG A 159 -4.02 -16.18 -5.59
N VAL A 160 -3.51 -14.96 -5.73
CA VAL A 160 -2.45 -14.44 -4.85
C VAL A 160 -2.96 -14.33 -3.42
N VAL A 161 -4.16 -13.77 -3.21
CA VAL A 161 -4.78 -13.60 -1.88
C VAL A 161 -5.11 -14.96 -1.24
N ASP A 162 -5.67 -15.90 -2.01
CA ASP A 162 -6.00 -17.25 -1.55
C ASP A 162 -4.76 -18.02 -1.09
N LEU A 163 -3.63 -17.85 -1.78
CA LEU A 163 -2.38 -18.46 -1.37
C LEU A 163 -1.76 -17.71 -0.18
N ALA A 164 -1.76 -16.38 -0.21
CA ALA A 164 -1.19 -15.57 0.86
C ALA A 164 -1.91 -15.79 2.20
N SER A 165 -3.25 -15.81 2.20
CA SER A 165 -4.07 -15.98 3.41
C SER A 165 -3.82 -17.30 4.17
N LYS A 166 -3.28 -18.33 3.49
CA LYS A 166 -2.90 -19.60 4.14
C LYS A 166 -1.60 -19.46 4.94
N HIS A 167 -0.67 -18.63 4.48
CA HIS A 167 0.69 -18.56 4.99
C HIS A 167 0.99 -17.30 5.82
N PHE A 168 0.24 -16.23 5.61
CA PHE A 168 0.44 -14.91 6.21
C PHE A 168 -0.76 -14.49 7.07
N ASP A 169 -0.56 -13.51 7.92
CA ASP A 169 -1.68 -12.84 8.58
C ASP A 169 -2.23 -11.77 7.65
N ALA A 170 -3.54 -11.56 7.70
CA ALA A 170 -4.21 -10.56 6.90
C ALA A 170 -5.16 -9.73 7.76
N GLU A 171 -5.22 -8.43 7.49
CA GLU A 171 -6.08 -7.48 8.19
C GLU A 171 -6.89 -6.70 7.16
N THR A 172 -8.22 -6.71 7.32
CA THR A 172 -9.12 -5.96 6.45
C THR A 172 -9.22 -4.53 6.93
N GLU A 173 -8.95 -3.59 6.03
CA GLU A 173 -9.07 -2.16 6.24
C GLU A 173 -10.06 -1.57 5.22
N ASP A 174 -10.43 -0.31 5.40
CA ASP A 174 -11.33 0.47 4.53
C ASP A 174 -10.88 0.52 3.06
N VAL A 175 -9.57 0.45 2.81
CA VAL A 175 -9.00 0.51 1.45
C VAL A 175 -8.71 -0.87 0.84
N GLY A 176 -8.79 -1.96 1.61
CA GLY A 176 -8.48 -3.30 1.12
C GLY A 176 -7.88 -4.22 2.18
N LEU A 177 -7.35 -5.36 1.74
CA LEU A 177 -6.73 -6.34 2.62
C LEU A 177 -5.22 -6.13 2.70
N PHE A 178 -4.68 -5.96 3.90
CA PHE A 178 -3.24 -5.87 4.14
C PHE A 178 -2.68 -7.21 4.62
N ILE A 179 -1.65 -7.69 3.92
CA ILE A 179 -0.98 -8.97 4.16
C ILE A 179 0.35 -8.70 4.85
N ARG A 180 0.63 -9.42 5.94
CA ARG A 180 1.82 -9.24 6.77
C ARG A 180 2.42 -10.58 7.22
N PRO A 181 3.72 -10.63 7.53
CA PRO A 181 4.34 -11.78 8.15
C PRO A 181 3.60 -12.19 9.43
N LYS A 182 3.54 -13.50 9.70
CA LYS A 182 3.06 -14.07 10.97
C LYS A 182 4.11 -13.83 12.07
N THR A 183 4.35 -12.58 12.44
CA THR A 183 5.18 -12.26 13.59
C THR A 183 4.34 -12.37 14.86
N VAL A 184 4.71 -13.31 15.73
CA VAL A 184 4.08 -13.58 17.04
C VAL A 184 4.26 -12.42 18.03
N GLY A 185 5.04 -11.39 17.68
CA GLY A 185 5.33 -10.24 18.53
C GLY A 185 4.93 -8.92 17.87
N ASP A 186 3.79 -8.42 18.30
CA ASP A 186 3.42 -7.01 18.42
C ASP A 186 3.21 -6.14 17.16
N LYS A 187 1.93 -5.88 16.86
CA LYS A 187 1.51 -4.84 15.90
C LYS A 187 2.06 -3.45 16.28
N ALA A 188 2.34 -3.21 17.57
CA ALA A 188 2.86 -1.94 18.09
C ALA A 188 4.34 -1.68 17.74
N SER A 189 5.06 -2.68 17.20
CA SER A 189 6.46 -2.52 16.81
C SER A 189 6.66 -1.95 15.40
N LEU A 190 5.58 -1.74 14.65
CA LEU A 190 5.68 -1.28 13.26
C LEU A 190 6.17 0.17 13.22
N ALA A 191 7.25 0.43 12.48
CA ALA A 191 7.72 1.78 12.19
C ALA A 191 7.20 2.25 10.82
N PHE A 192 6.91 3.55 10.71
CA PHE A 192 6.59 4.16 9.43
C PHE A 192 7.81 4.16 8.50
N ARG A 193 7.58 3.80 7.23
CA ARG A 193 8.59 3.89 6.17
C ARG A 193 8.27 4.99 5.17
N SER A 194 9.19 5.94 5.04
CA SER A 194 9.06 7.08 4.12
C SER A 194 9.37 6.66 2.67
N PRO A 195 8.70 7.24 1.66
CA PRO A 195 9.09 7.04 0.27
C PRO A 195 10.49 7.60 0.00
N LEU A 196 11.11 7.19 -1.11
CA LEU A 196 12.32 7.84 -1.59
C LEU A 196 12.10 9.35 -1.80
N PRO A 197 13.13 10.19 -1.60
CA PRO A 197 13.02 11.63 -1.83
C PRO A 197 12.51 11.95 -3.25
N GLY A 198 11.42 12.73 -3.33
CA GLY A 198 10.77 13.09 -4.59
C GLY A 198 9.80 12.04 -5.15
N ALA A 199 9.70 10.87 -4.51
CA ALA A 199 8.64 9.91 -4.78
C ALA A 199 7.42 10.16 -3.87
N THR A 200 6.28 9.61 -4.26
CA THR A 200 5.04 9.67 -3.49
C THR A 200 4.60 8.26 -3.17
N ARG A 201 4.24 8.01 -1.91
CA ARG A 201 3.59 6.77 -1.48
C ARG A 201 2.12 7.06 -1.22
N PRO A 202 1.20 6.45 -1.98
CA PRO A 202 -0.22 6.76 -1.85
C PRO A 202 -0.77 6.18 -0.54
N VAL A 203 -1.67 6.92 0.11
CA VAL A 203 -2.15 6.63 1.49
C VAL A 203 -2.87 5.29 1.59
N ASP A 204 -3.49 4.86 0.49
CA ASP A 204 -4.23 3.60 0.37
C ASP A 204 -3.33 2.37 0.18
N GLU A 205 -2.04 2.56 -0.06
CA GLU A 205 -1.02 1.50 -0.07
C GLU A 205 -0.27 1.40 1.28
N VAL A 206 -0.57 2.29 2.24
CA VAL A 206 -0.01 2.27 3.59
C VAL A 206 -1.03 1.73 4.58
N SER A 207 -0.64 0.72 5.35
CA SER A 207 -1.52 0.12 6.37
C SER A 207 -1.86 1.13 7.47
N ILE A 208 -3.03 0.99 8.08
CA ILE A 208 -3.45 1.89 9.16
C ILE A 208 -2.49 1.80 10.37
N ALA A 209 -1.90 0.62 10.62
CA ALA A 209 -0.91 0.44 11.68
C ALA A 209 0.37 1.27 11.42
N GLU A 210 0.82 1.34 10.18
CA GLU A 210 1.98 2.14 9.78
C GLU A 210 1.69 3.65 9.84
N LEU A 211 0.48 4.05 9.46
CA LEU A 211 0.03 5.44 9.61
C LEU A 211 -0.11 5.85 11.08
N ARG A 212 -0.58 4.97 11.96
CA ARG A 212 -0.63 5.21 13.41
C ARG A 212 0.77 5.41 13.98
N ALA A 213 1.74 4.58 13.60
CA ALA A 213 3.12 4.76 14.03
C ALA A 213 3.69 6.14 13.64
N LEU A 214 3.33 6.64 12.44
CA LEU A 214 3.68 7.99 12.03
C LEU A 214 2.95 9.06 12.85
N ALA A 215 1.67 8.89 13.11
CA ALA A 215 0.89 9.82 13.92
C ALA A 215 1.46 9.92 15.35
N THR A 216 1.76 8.79 16.00
CA THR A 216 2.38 8.76 17.33
C THR A 216 3.75 9.46 17.34
N LYS A 217 4.56 9.29 16.29
CA LYS A 217 5.84 10.01 16.14
C LYS A 217 5.61 11.54 16.14
N LEU A 218 4.69 12.02 15.30
CA LEU A 218 4.41 13.45 15.16
C LEU A 218 3.72 14.05 16.40
N GLN A 219 2.85 13.30 17.07
CA GLN A 219 2.26 13.69 18.35
C GLN A 219 3.34 13.87 19.42
N ALA A 220 4.32 12.97 19.49
CA ALA A 220 5.46 13.10 20.38
C ALA A 220 6.36 14.31 20.06
N GLU A 221 6.39 14.76 18.80
CA GLU A 221 7.06 15.98 18.37
C GLU A 221 6.25 17.26 18.69
N GLY A 222 5.02 17.13 19.21
CA GLY A 222 4.18 18.24 19.67
C GLY A 222 3.25 18.82 18.61
N HIS A 223 3.02 18.09 17.51
CA HIS A 223 2.06 18.50 16.49
C HIS A 223 0.61 18.42 17.02
N ASP A 224 -0.18 19.45 16.71
CA ASP A 224 -1.65 19.39 16.82
C ASP A 224 -2.26 18.57 15.67
N GLU A 225 -3.57 18.31 15.70
CA GLU A 225 -4.22 17.48 14.69
C GLU A 225 -4.05 18.06 13.27
N GLU A 226 -4.24 19.37 13.07
CA GLU A 226 -4.15 19.95 11.73
C GLU A 226 -2.71 20.00 11.19
N SER A 227 -1.74 20.42 12.00
CA SER A 227 -0.33 20.42 11.60
C SER A 227 0.21 19.00 11.44
N GLY A 228 -0.24 18.07 12.28
CA GLY A 228 0.08 16.65 12.23
C GLY A 228 -0.39 16.00 10.93
N LEU A 229 -1.65 16.20 10.53
CA LEU A 229 -2.16 15.69 9.25
C LEU A 229 -1.37 16.22 8.06
N ASN A 230 -1.03 17.51 8.07
CA ASN A 230 -0.21 18.12 7.03
C ASN A 230 1.22 17.57 7.02
N ALA A 231 1.81 17.31 8.20
CA ALA A 231 3.12 16.68 8.33
C ALA A 231 3.10 15.23 7.82
N MET A 232 2.09 14.42 8.18
CA MET A 232 1.90 13.07 7.65
C MET A 232 1.80 13.07 6.11
N GLY A 233 1.07 14.03 5.54
CA GLY A 233 0.99 14.19 4.10
C GLY A 233 2.35 14.46 3.45
N ARG A 234 3.19 15.29 4.07
CA ARG A 234 4.55 15.59 3.59
C ARG A 234 5.46 14.37 3.66
N GLU A 235 5.39 13.61 4.75
CA GLU A 235 6.12 12.36 4.95
C GLU A 235 5.75 11.29 3.91
N LEU A 236 4.52 11.32 3.39
CA LEU A 236 4.07 10.46 2.29
C LEU A 236 4.44 10.99 0.89
N GLY A 237 5.08 12.16 0.82
CA GLY A 237 5.43 12.83 -0.44
C GLY A 237 4.22 13.43 -1.17
N LEU A 238 3.14 13.75 -0.44
CA LEU A 238 1.94 14.37 -1.00
C LEU A 238 2.03 15.90 -0.97
N LEU A 239 1.83 16.54 -2.12
CA LEU A 239 1.76 18.00 -2.22
C LEU A 239 0.47 18.57 -1.62
N ARG A 240 -0.63 17.80 -1.65
CA ARG A 240 -1.94 18.21 -1.15
C ARG A 240 -2.76 17.01 -0.68
N LEU A 241 -3.39 17.14 0.48
CA LEU A 241 -4.33 16.17 1.02
C LEU A 241 -5.70 16.28 0.33
N ARG A 242 -6.23 15.14 -0.11
CA ARG A 242 -7.58 14.99 -0.67
C ARG A 242 -8.52 14.37 0.37
N GLY A 243 -9.84 14.48 0.17
CA GLY A 243 -10.86 14.03 1.14
C GLY A 243 -10.62 12.62 1.70
N ALA A 244 -10.63 11.59 0.85
CA ALA A 244 -10.43 10.20 1.27
C ALA A 244 -9.07 9.97 1.96
N SER A 245 -7.98 10.55 1.43
CA SER A 245 -6.66 10.46 2.04
C SER A 245 -6.62 11.13 3.42
N ARG A 246 -7.32 12.26 3.57
CA ARG A 246 -7.39 13.00 4.83
C ARG A 246 -8.18 12.24 5.88
N GLU A 247 -9.35 11.71 5.53
CA GLU A 247 -10.20 10.94 6.45
C GLU A 247 -9.44 9.75 7.06
N ARG A 248 -8.67 9.04 6.22
CA ARG A 248 -7.84 7.92 6.65
C ARG A 248 -6.69 8.35 7.58
N LEU A 249 -6.05 9.50 7.31
CA LEU A 249 -5.03 10.06 8.20
C LEU A 249 -5.63 10.54 9.53
N GLU A 250 -6.83 11.13 9.51
CA GLU A 250 -7.57 11.51 10.72
C GLU A 250 -7.92 10.28 11.57
N GLN A 251 -8.35 9.18 10.93
CA GLN A 251 -8.59 7.91 11.62
C GLN A 251 -7.31 7.37 12.28
N ALA A 252 -6.17 7.45 11.60
CA ALA A 252 -4.88 7.05 12.16
C ALA A 252 -4.46 7.96 13.33
N TRP A 253 -4.74 9.26 13.23
CA TRP A 253 -4.37 10.24 14.26
C TRP A 253 -5.18 10.10 15.55
N ARG A 254 -6.47 9.80 15.44
CA ARG A 254 -7.39 9.75 16.59
C ARG A 254 -7.43 8.40 17.32
N CYS A 255 -6.92 7.34 16.71
CA CYS A 255 -6.94 6.00 17.29
C CYS A 255 -5.58 5.65 17.92
N GLU A 256 -5.52 5.73 19.25
CA GLU A 256 -4.53 5.03 20.08
C GLU A 256 -4.93 3.57 20.31
#